data_AF-E0Y1H3-F1
#
_entry.id   AF-E0Y1H3-F1
#
_cell.length_a   1.000
_cell.length_b   1.000
_cell.length_c   1.000
_cell.angle_alpha   90.00
_cell.angle_beta   90.00
_cell.angle_gamma   90.00
#
_symmetry.space_group_name_H-M   'P 1'
#
loop_
_entity.id
_entity.type
_entity.pdbx_description
1 polymer ?
#
loop_
_entity_poly.entity_id
_entity_poly.type
_entity_poly.pdbx_seq_one_letter_code
_entity_poly.pdbx_strand_id
1 'polypeptide(L)'
;MVSNDPNAAGLARAAQRGVATGAVDHKPFGQDRAAFEAKISDLLAPYQPDIICLAGFMRILSADFVAVWAGKILNIHPSLLPKYKGLHTHARAIKAGDAEAGCSVHQVTADLDDGPILGQAKLSIQPADTPESLSQRVLRLEHKLYPAVLARFARDDLRPVFITG
;
A
#
# COMPACT_ATOMS: atom_id res chain seq x y z
N MET A 1 9.73 10.72 -2.06
CA MET A 1 8.34 10.46 -1.59
C MET A 1 7.38 11.32 -2.38
N VAL A 2 6.35 10.71 -2.96
CA VAL A 2 5.30 11.42 -3.70
C VAL A 2 3.95 11.22 -2.99
N SER A 3 3.09 12.24 -2.99
CA SER A 3 1.75 12.20 -2.39
C SER A 3 0.70 12.74 -3.34
N ASN A 4 -0.51 12.17 -3.29
CA ASN A 4 -1.71 12.73 -3.94
C ASN A 4 -2.40 13.83 -3.11
N ASP A 5 -1.94 14.05 -1.87
CA ASP A 5 -2.40 15.11 -0.97
C ASP A 5 -1.18 15.98 -0.55
N PRO A 6 -1.14 17.27 -0.91
CA PRO A 6 -0.08 18.18 -0.51
C PRO A 6 0.11 18.34 0.99
N ASN A 7 -0.92 18.02 1.80
CA ASN A 7 -0.90 18.14 3.25
C ASN A 7 -0.59 16.80 3.95
N ALA A 8 -0.25 15.75 3.21
CA ALA A 8 0.05 14.45 3.80
C ALA A 8 1.23 14.55 4.78
N ALA A 9 1.00 14.16 6.03
CA ALA A 9 2.03 14.18 7.08
C ALA A 9 3.30 13.38 6.73
N GLY A 10 3.17 12.39 5.82
CA GLY A 10 4.30 11.63 5.29
C GLY A 10 5.33 12.49 4.55
N LEU A 11 4.91 13.56 3.86
CA LEU A 11 5.83 14.48 3.17
C LEU A 11 6.79 15.14 4.17
N ALA A 12 6.26 15.72 5.25
CA ALA A 12 7.07 16.34 6.29
C ALA A 12 8.06 15.34 6.93
N ARG A 13 7.61 14.10 7.20
CA ARG A 13 8.47 13.04 7.75
C ARG A 13 9.60 12.66 6.80
N ALA A 14 9.34 12.60 5.48
CA ALA A 14 10.36 12.27 4.50
C ALA A 14 11.38 13.41 4.34
N ALA A 15 10.91 14.66 4.27
CA ALA A 15 11.76 15.84 4.19
C ALA A 15 12.69 15.97 5.40
N GLN A 16 12.20 15.71 6.62
CA GLN A 16 13.03 15.68 7.84
C GLN A 16 14.15 14.64 7.80
N ARG A 17 14.06 13.65 6.92
CA ARG A 17 15.08 12.61 6.71
C ARG A 17 15.94 12.86 5.46
N GLY A 18 15.85 14.03 4.85
CA GLY A 18 16.57 14.37 3.63
C GLY A 18 16.08 13.65 2.38
N VAL A 19 14.90 13.04 2.42
CA VAL A 19 14.29 12.38 1.25
C VAL A 19 13.55 13.44 0.43
N ALA A 20 13.83 13.51 -0.87
CA ALA A 20 13.14 14.42 -1.77
C ALA A 20 11.62 14.18 -1.78
N THR A 21 10.85 15.25 -1.76
CA THR A 21 9.39 15.21 -1.67
C THR A 21 8.72 15.94 -2.82
N GLY A 22 7.61 15.41 -3.31
CA GLY A 22 6.73 16.09 -4.25
C GLY A 22 5.28 15.72 -3.97
N ALA A 23 4.35 16.60 -4.35
CA ALA A 23 2.93 16.32 -4.25
C ALA A 23 2.20 16.80 -5.50
N VAL A 24 1.19 16.04 -5.90
CA VAL A 24 0.22 16.43 -6.91
C VAL A 24 -1.14 16.37 -6.23
N ASP A 25 -1.82 17.50 -6.07
CA ASP A 25 -3.20 17.45 -5.57
C ASP A 25 -4.06 16.76 -6.62
N HIS A 26 -4.66 15.62 -6.25
CA HIS A 26 -5.54 14.87 -7.15
C HIS A 26 -6.91 15.53 -7.34
N LYS A 27 -7.34 16.43 -6.44
CA LYS A 27 -8.70 17.00 -6.45
C LYS A 27 -9.04 17.74 -7.75
N PRO A 28 -8.16 18.59 -8.33
CA PRO A 28 -8.47 19.31 -9.57
C PRO A 28 -8.66 18.41 -10.79
N PHE A 29 -8.14 17.18 -10.76
CA PHE A 29 -8.22 16.25 -11.89
C PHE A 29 -9.54 15.46 -11.93
N GLY A 30 -10.28 15.38 -10.82
CA GLY A 30 -11.58 14.70 -10.77
C GLY A 30 -11.53 13.25 -11.27
N GLN A 31 -12.19 12.97 -12.40
CA GLN A 31 -12.22 11.66 -13.04
C GLN A 31 -11.05 11.41 -14.01
N ASP A 32 -10.29 12.46 -14.36
CA ASP A 32 -9.16 12.37 -15.29
C ASP A 32 -7.91 11.82 -14.57
N ARG A 33 -7.88 10.50 -14.40
CA ARG A 33 -6.76 9.80 -13.75
C ARG A 33 -5.49 9.90 -14.57
N ALA A 34 -5.59 9.87 -15.90
CA ALA A 34 -4.43 9.91 -16.79
C ALA A 34 -3.65 11.23 -16.65
N ALA A 35 -4.35 12.37 -16.62
CA ALA A 35 -3.70 13.67 -16.41
C ALA A 35 -3.04 13.78 -15.03
N PHE A 36 -3.67 13.23 -13.98
CA PHE A 36 -3.10 13.16 -12.64
C PHE A 36 -1.83 12.29 -12.62
N GLU A 37 -1.89 11.10 -13.21
CA GLU A 37 -0.80 10.13 -13.27
C GLU A 37 0.37 10.60 -14.13
N ALA A 38 0.12 11.40 -15.17
CA ALA A 38 1.17 12.07 -15.93
C ALA A 38 1.98 13.01 -15.03
N LYS A 39 1.32 13.77 -14.14
CA LYS A 39 2.02 14.63 -13.16
C LYS A 39 2.78 13.85 -12.10
N ILE A 40 2.26 12.71 -11.67
CA ILE A 40 3.01 11.80 -10.79
C ILE A 40 4.25 11.28 -11.53
N SER A 41 4.12 10.90 -12.80
CA SER A 41 5.23 10.42 -13.63
C SER A 41 6.30 11.49 -13.82
N ASP A 42 5.91 12.74 -14.08
CA ASP A 42 6.82 13.90 -14.16
C ASP A 42 7.65 14.04 -12.87
N LEU A 43 7.03 13.85 -11.70
CA LEU A 43 7.75 13.92 -10.41
C LEU A 43 8.69 12.73 -10.18
N LEU A 44 8.38 11.56 -10.72
CA LEU A 44 9.19 10.35 -10.55
C LEU A 44 10.34 10.27 -11.55
N ALA A 45 10.18 10.84 -12.75
CA ALA A 45 11.13 10.70 -13.86
C ALA A 45 12.59 11.04 -13.51
N PRO A 46 12.91 12.11 -12.75
CA PRO A 46 14.29 12.43 -12.40
C PRO A 46 14.97 11.39 -11.51
N TYR A 47 14.19 10.58 -10.78
CA TYR A 47 14.72 9.62 -9.81
C TYR A 47 14.89 8.20 -10.38
N GLN A 48 14.27 7.90 -11.53
CA GLN A 48 14.33 6.60 -12.19
C GLN A 48 14.17 5.41 -11.21
N PRO A 49 13.07 5.35 -10.43
CA PRO A 49 12.93 4.34 -9.39
C PRO A 49 12.90 2.92 -9.96
N ASP A 50 13.61 1.98 -9.34
CA ASP A 50 13.51 0.56 -9.69
C ASP A 50 12.20 -0.08 -9.21
N ILE A 51 11.66 0.43 -8.10
CA ILE A 51 10.48 -0.10 -7.40
C ILE A 51 9.61 1.06 -6.92
N ILE A 52 8.30 0.96 -7.13
CA ILE A 52 7.30 1.85 -6.54
C ILE A 52 6.63 1.14 -5.36
N CYS A 53 6.61 1.80 -4.20
CA CYS A 53 5.92 1.30 -3.01
C CYS A 53 4.71 2.17 -2.69
N LEU A 54 3.51 1.61 -2.83
CA LEU A 54 2.26 2.25 -2.39
C LEU A 54 2.07 1.99 -0.90
N ALA A 55 2.14 3.05 -0.09
CA ALA A 55 2.00 3.01 1.35
C ALA A 55 0.91 3.99 1.77
N GLY A 56 -0.34 3.54 1.79
CA GLY A 56 -1.50 4.40 2.07
C GLY A 56 -1.91 5.30 0.88
N PHE A 57 -1.59 4.89 -0.35
CA PHE A 57 -1.99 5.64 -1.55
C PHE A 57 -3.45 5.35 -1.90
N MET A 58 -4.36 6.24 -1.50
CA MET A 58 -5.82 6.02 -1.56
C MET A 58 -6.44 6.29 -2.95
N ARG A 59 -5.70 6.00 -4.03
CA ARG A 59 -6.16 6.19 -5.42
C ARG A 59 -5.90 4.93 -6.24
N ILE A 60 -6.90 4.53 -7.01
CA ILE A 60 -6.77 3.44 -7.98
C ILE A 60 -5.96 3.97 -9.17
N LEU A 61 -4.85 3.30 -9.47
CA LEU A 61 -4.01 3.58 -10.63
C LEU A 61 -4.66 3.04 -11.90
N SER A 62 -4.50 3.73 -13.03
CA SER A 62 -4.95 3.25 -14.32
C SER A 62 -4.15 2.03 -14.79
N ALA A 63 -4.74 1.24 -15.69
CA ALA A 63 -4.05 0.13 -16.33
C ALA A 63 -2.79 0.60 -17.09
N ASP A 64 -2.84 1.78 -17.73
CA ASP A 64 -1.71 2.34 -18.47
C ASP A 64 -0.55 2.69 -17.54
N PHE A 65 -0.83 3.31 -16.39
CA PHE A 65 0.21 3.58 -15.39
C PHE A 65 0.82 2.29 -14.84
N VAL A 66 -0.02 1.30 -14.52
CA VAL A 66 0.46 0.00 -14.03
C VAL A 66 1.31 -0.71 -15.09
N ALA A 67 0.95 -0.61 -16.37
CA ALA A 67 1.68 -1.26 -17.46
C ALA A 67 3.11 -0.71 -17.60
N VAL A 68 3.32 0.59 -17.43
CA VAL A 68 4.67 1.22 -17.46
C VAL A 68 5.57 0.67 -16.35
N TRP A 69 4.99 0.33 -15.21
CA TRP A 69 5.69 -0.18 -14.02
C TRP A 69 5.38 -1.65 -13.74
N ALA A 70 5.03 -2.41 -14.78
CA ALA A 70 4.62 -3.79 -14.63
C ALA A 70 5.69 -4.61 -13.89
N GLY A 71 5.26 -5.33 -12.85
CA GLY A 71 6.16 -6.12 -12.00
C GLY A 71 7.11 -5.30 -11.14
N LYS A 72 6.89 -3.99 -10.96
CA LYS A 72 7.74 -3.09 -10.13
C LYS A 72 6.97 -2.31 -9.06
N ILE A 73 5.65 -2.47 -8.99
CA ILE A 73 4.82 -1.78 -7.99
C ILE A 73 4.44 -2.77 -6.89
N LEU A 74 4.72 -2.40 -5.64
CA LEU A 74 4.24 -3.07 -4.44
C LEU A 74 3.14 -2.25 -3.77
N ASN A 75 2.16 -2.93 -3.19
CA ASN A 75 1.15 -2.32 -2.33
C ASN A 75 1.02 -3.10 -1.03
N ILE A 76 0.76 -2.38 0.07
CA ILE A 76 0.34 -2.96 1.33
C ILE A 76 -1.15 -2.73 1.52
N HIS A 77 -1.86 -3.82 1.82
CA HIS A 77 -3.31 -3.82 2.00
C HIS A 77 -3.68 -4.34 3.39
N PRO A 78 -4.53 -3.65 4.16
CA PRO A 78 -4.83 -3.99 5.56
C PRO A 78 -5.86 -5.12 5.69
N SER A 79 -5.69 -6.21 4.93
CA SER A 79 -6.42 -7.46 5.12
C SER A 79 -5.57 -8.67 4.75
N LEU A 80 -6.05 -9.86 5.12
CA LEU A 80 -5.53 -11.13 4.62
C LEU A 80 -6.18 -11.43 3.26
N LEU A 81 -5.63 -10.85 2.19
CA LEU A 81 -6.10 -11.09 0.82
C LEU A 81 -6.18 -12.61 0.53
N PRO A 82 -7.21 -13.07 -0.22
CA PRO A 82 -8.17 -12.28 -0.99
C PRO A 82 -9.36 -11.69 -0.20
N LYS A 83 -9.40 -11.86 1.14
CA LYS A 83 -10.50 -11.28 1.94
C LYS A 83 -10.44 -9.75 1.94
N TYR A 84 -11.61 -9.12 1.91
CA TYR A 84 -11.80 -7.68 2.15
C TYR A 84 -10.94 -6.76 1.25
N LYS A 85 -11.02 -6.92 -0.07
CA LYS A 85 -10.52 -5.90 -1.02
C LYS A 85 -11.18 -4.54 -0.78
N GLY A 86 -10.46 -3.46 -1.07
CA GLY A 86 -10.93 -2.09 -0.88
C GLY A 86 -11.00 -1.62 0.58
N LEU A 87 -11.97 -0.77 0.91
CA LEU A 87 -11.97 0.00 2.16
C LEU A 87 -12.61 -0.75 3.35
N HIS A 88 -12.38 -0.19 4.55
CA HIS A 88 -12.99 -0.59 5.82
C HIS A 88 -12.78 -2.08 6.20
N THR A 89 -11.60 -2.60 5.87
CA THR A 89 -11.23 -4.02 6.03
C THR A 89 -11.40 -4.51 7.46
N HIS A 90 -10.93 -3.76 8.46
CA HIS A 90 -11.02 -4.12 9.87
C HIS A 90 -12.46 -4.21 10.38
N ALA A 91 -13.29 -3.21 10.04
CA ALA A 91 -14.71 -3.22 10.40
C ALA A 91 -15.45 -4.40 9.76
N ARG A 92 -15.11 -4.74 8.51
CA ARG A 92 -15.69 -5.89 7.81
C ARG A 92 -15.27 -7.22 8.44
N ALA A 93 -13.99 -7.37 8.83
CA ALA A 93 -13.50 -8.56 9.52
C ALA A 93 -14.21 -8.78 10.88
N ILE A 94 -14.33 -7.72 11.70
CA ILE A 94 -15.05 -7.78 12.97
C ILE A 94 -16.52 -8.13 12.75
N LYS A 95 -17.20 -7.45 11.81
CA LYS A 95 -18.61 -7.71 11.50
C LYS A 95 -18.86 -9.14 11.02
N ALA A 96 -17.91 -9.74 10.31
CA ALA A 96 -17.98 -11.12 9.84
C ALA A 96 -17.71 -12.15 10.94
N GLY A 97 -17.25 -11.74 12.13
CA GLY A 97 -16.87 -12.64 13.20
C GLY A 97 -15.58 -13.41 12.91
N ASP A 98 -14.68 -12.85 12.10
CA ASP A 98 -13.39 -13.50 11.81
C ASP A 98 -12.55 -13.64 13.09
N ALA A 99 -11.88 -14.79 13.25
CA ALA A 99 -10.96 -15.01 14.37
C ALA A 99 -9.60 -14.30 14.18
N GLU A 100 -9.21 -14.03 12.94
CA GLU A 100 -7.93 -13.44 12.57
C GLU A 100 -8.12 -12.26 11.61
N ALA A 101 -7.29 -11.24 11.78
CA ALA A 101 -7.10 -10.14 10.84
C ALA A 101 -5.61 -9.98 10.53
N GLY A 102 -5.28 -9.11 9.58
CA GLY A 102 -3.91 -8.94 9.17
C GLY A 102 -3.75 -7.97 8.01
N CYS A 103 -2.58 -8.03 7.38
CA CYS A 103 -2.25 -7.27 6.19
C CYS A 103 -1.52 -8.15 5.18
N SER A 104 -1.55 -7.74 3.91
CA SER A 104 -0.91 -8.41 2.79
C SER A 104 -0.05 -7.41 2.03
N VAL A 105 1.14 -7.81 1.62
CA VAL A 105 1.92 -7.10 0.60
C VAL A 105 1.83 -7.89 -0.69
N HIS A 106 1.49 -7.22 -1.77
CA HIS A 106 1.31 -7.84 -3.08
C HIS A 106 1.87 -6.96 -4.19
N GLN A 107 2.16 -7.55 -5.34
CA GLN A 107 2.43 -6.77 -6.55
C GLN A 107 1.13 -6.15 -7.05
N VAL A 108 1.20 -4.93 -7.58
CA VAL A 108 0.02 -4.26 -8.15
C VAL A 108 -0.19 -4.71 -9.59
N THR A 109 -1.44 -5.05 -9.89
CA THR A 109 -1.98 -5.34 -11.23
C THR A 109 -3.01 -4.27 -11.60
N ALA A 110 -3.49 -4.28 -12.84
CA ALA A 110 -4.60 -3.41 -13.25
C ALA A 110 -5.88 -3.70 -12.44
N ASP A 111 -6.08 -4.95 -12.05
CA ASP A 111 -7.15 -5.37 -11.17
C ASP A 111 -6.85 -5.02 -9.70
N LEU A 112 -7.87 -4.50 -9.01
CA LEU A 112 -7.77 -4.03 -7.63
C LEU A 112 -7.45 -5.19 -6.67
N ASP A 113 -6.38 -5.02 -5.89
CA ASP A 113 -5.93 -5.93 -4.83
C ASP A 113 -5.86 -7.41 -5.29
N ASP A 114 -5.46 -7.66 -6.54
CA ASP A 114 -5.52 -9.00 -7.16
C ASP A 114 -4.15 -9.59 -7.53
N GLY A 115 -3.09 -8.80 -7.47
CA GLY A 115 -1.77 -9.29 -7.87
C GLY A 115 -1.16 -10.30 -6.89
N PRO A 116 -0.05 -10.95 -7.31
CA PRO A 116 0.63 -11.97 -6.51
C PRO A 116 0.98 -11.50 -5.09
N ILE A 117 0.55 -12.27 -4.09
CA ILE A 117 0.85 -12.01 -2.68
C ILE A 117 2.31 -12.39 -2.40
N LEU A 118 3.09 -11.42 -1.93
CA LEU A 118 4.50 -11.57 -1.57
C LEU A 118 4.72 -11.65 -0.05
N GLY A 119 3.69 -11.37 0.73
CA GLY A 119 3.73 -11.66 2.15
C GLY A 119 2.42 -11.34 2.85
N GLN A 120 2.21 -11.99 4.00
CA GLN A 120 1.08 -11.72 4.88
C GLN A 120 1.53 -11.72 6.33
N ALA A 121 0.90 -10.85 7.12
CA ALA A 121 1.08 -10.84 8.56
C ALA A 121 -0.28 -10.90 9.22
N LYS A 122 -0.44 -11.78 10.21
CA LYS A 122 -1.72 -12.02 10.88
C LYS A 122 -1.64 -11.92 12.41
N LEU A 123 -2.78 -11.61 13.01
CA LEU A 123 -3.01 -11.59 14.45
C LEU A 123 -4.44 -12.04 14.76
N SER A 124 -4.68 -12.48 15.99
CA SER A 124 -6.03 -12.78 16.46
C SER A 124 -6.84 -11.50 16.72
N ILE A 125 -8.10 -11.49 16.28
CA ILE A 125 -9.06 -10.46 16.67
C ILE A 125 -9.49 -10.75 18.12
N GLN A 126 -9.39 -9.73 18.97
CA GLN A 126 -9.77 -9.80 20.38
C GLN A 126 -11.25 -9.45 20.52
N PRO A 127 -11.98 -10.04 21.49
CA PRO A 127 -13.40 -9.74 21.69
C PRO A 127 -13.73 -8.26 21.91
N ALA A 128 -12.78 -7.49 22.44
CA ALA A 128 -12.92 -6.06 22.70
C ALA A 128 -12.37 -5.17 21.57
N ASP A 129 -11.89 -5.73 20.46
CA ASP A 129 -11.37 -4.92 19.35
C ASP A 129 -12.49 -4.07 18.73
N THR A 130 -12.25 -2.76 18.67
CA THR A 130 -12.91 -1.86 17.71
C THR A 130 -12.11 -1.82 16.39
N PRO A 131 -12.70 -1.37 15.27
CA PRO A 131 -11.97 -1.17 14.02
C PRO A 131 -10.70 -0.34 14.18
N GLU A 132 -10.74 0.69 15.03
CA GLU A 132 -9.61 1.58 15.32
C GLU A 132 -8.52 0.82 16.07
N SER A 133 -8.86 0.13 17.17
CA SER A 133 -7.87 -0.65 17.93
C SER A 133 -7.23 -1.78 17.11
N LEU A 134 -8.03 -2.46 16.28
CA LEU A 134 -7.57 -3.50 15.37
C LEU A 134 -6.62 -2.93 14.30
N SER A 135 -6.98 -1.78 13.72
CA SER A 135 -6.13 -1.09 12.73
C SER A 135 -4.76 -0.73 13.29
N GLN A 136 -4.69 -0.23 14.53
CA GLN A 136 -3.41 0.10 15.16
C GLN A 136 -2.53 -1.13 15.41
N ARG A 137 -3.15 -2.27 15.75
CA ARG A 137 -2.43 -3.53 15.93
C ARG A 137 -1.94 -4.10 14.59
N VAL A 138 -2.77 -4.07 13.55
CA VAL A 138 -2.38 -4.48 12.19
C VAL A 138 -1.30 -3.56 11.62
N LEU A 139 -1.37 -2.24 11.85
CA LEU A 139 -0.34 -1.28 11.40
C LEU A 139 1.06 -1.62 11.95
N ARG A 140 1.16 -2.15 13.17
CA ARG A 140 2.45 -2.63 13.71
C ARG A 140 2.99 -3.83 12.95
N LEU A 141 2.11 -4.69 12.43
CA LEU A 141 2.51 -5.79 11.55
C LEU A 141 2.88 -5.28 10.16
N GLU A 142 2.15 -4.30 9.62
CA GLU A 142 2.49 -3.65 8.34
C GLU A 142 3.92 -3.08 8.35
N HIS A 143 4.29 -2.38 9.42
CA HIS A 143 5.65 -1.84 9.60
C HIS A 143 6.75 -2.91 9.64
N LYS A 144 6.42 -4.17 9.94
CA LYS A 144 7.37 -5.30 9.88
C LYS A 144 7.35 -5.98 8.52
N LEU A 145 6.15 -6.23 8.00
CA LEU A 145 5.93 -6.98 6.77
C LEU A 145 6.45 -6.21 5.55
N TYR A 146 6.11 -4.92 5.43
CA TYR A 146 6.43 -4.18 4.21
C TYR A 146 7.94 -4.08 3.95
N PRO A 147 8.77 -3.66 4.92
CA PRO A 147 10.22 -3.61 4.71
C PRO A 147 10.82 -4.99 4.44
N ALA A 148 10.31 -6.05 5.09
CA ALA A 148 10.81 -7.41 4.88
C ALA A 148 10.53 -7.91 3.46
N VAL A 149 9.33 -7.66 2.94
CA VAL A 149 8.96 -8.01 1.56
C VAL A 149 9.74 -7.16 0.55
N LEU A 150 9.81 -5.85 0.75
CA LEU A 150 10.58 -4.96 -0.12
C LEU A 150 12.05 -5.37 -0.21
N ALA A 151 12.67 -5.75 0.91
CA ALA A 151 14.08 -6.18 0.94
C ALA A 151 14.33 -7.48 0.17
N ARG A 152 13.36 -8.40 0.13
CA ARG A 152 13.44 -9.61 -0.71
C ARG A 152 13.18 -9.28 -2.17
N PHE A 153 12.14 -8.50 -2.44
CA PHE A 153 11.76 -8.09 -3.78
C PHE A 153 12.88 -7.34 -4.52
N ALA A 154 13.59 -6.44 -3.82
CA ALA A 154 14.75 -5.73 -4.37
C ALA A 154 15.97 -6.62 -4.67
N ARG A 155 15.92 -7.90 -4.34
CA ARG A 155 16.95 -8.91 -4.63
C ARG A 155 16.41 -10.02 -5.54
N ASP A 156 15.27 -9.78 -6.19
CA ASP A 156 14.55 -10.75 -7.02
C ASP A 156 14.14 -12.04 -6.26
N ASP A 157 14.05 -11.97 -4.93
CA ASP A 157 13.54 -13.07 -4.10
C ASP A 157 12.03 -12.90 -3.90
N LEU A 158 11.25 -13.69 -4.64
CA LEU A 158 9.78 -13.64 -4.59
C LEU A 158 9.15 -14.61 -3.59
N ARG A 159 9.96 -15.29 -2.74
CA ARG A 159 9.42 -16.21 -1.74
C ARG A 159 8.58 -15.44 -0.71
N PRO A 160 7.35 -15.87 -0.41
CA PRO A 160 6.48 -15.16 0.51
C PRO A 160 7.08 -14.98 1.91
N VAL A 161 6.80 -13.83 2.53
CA VAL A 161 7.11 -13.54 3.94
C VAL A 161 5.84 -13.73 4.77
N PHE A 162 5.91 -14.58 5.80
CA PHE A 162 4.80 -14.77 6.74
C PHE A 162 5.20 -14.33 8.15
N ILE A 163 4.35 -13.52 8.80
CA ILE A 163 4.54 -13.06 10.17
C ILE A 163 3.28 -13.40 10.98
N THR A 164 3.47 -13.96 12.17
CA THR A 164 2.39 -14.12 13.15
C THR A 164 2.68 -13.21 14.33
N GLY A 165 1.68 -12.46 14.78
CA GLY A 165 1.77 -11.52 15.89
C GLY A 165 0.90 -11.89 17.09
#